data_AF-A0AAU1I9I2-F1
#
_entry.id   AF-A0AAU1I9I2-F1
#
_cell.length_a   1.000
_cell.length_b   1.000
_cell.length_c   1.000
_cell.angle_alpha   90.00
_cell.angle_beta   90.00
_cell.angle_gamma   90.00
#
_symmetry.space_group_name_H-M   'P 1'
#
loop_
_entity.id
_entity.type
_entity.pdbx_description
1 polymer ?
#
loop_
_entity_poly.entity_id
_entity_poly.type
_entity_poly.pdbx_seq_one_letter_code
_entity_poly.pdbx_strand_id
1 'polypeptide(L)'
;MSDQGDGQDEEQAKRWWRRIPWIAICTVLTALIGIASLAFTGVATFYGAEVAKDQLDQSREQADEETRWQASRVTYWIDAASRTPSVHIMNRSPDPVSQVSMAFFVRLPDGEQNLLFPVAVGELPPCSELVISMSALRYSKGTAWNKESWYFPVAGRTTSLVADQSVPHGAWFDGVPRFDFVDREGVDWNRSDGDLELGGYGFNSGPLWGDTAAKAWVGQAMGTERLKTAFCGDEAT
;
A
#
# COMPACT_ATOMS: atom_id res chain seq x y z
N MET A 1 2.92 -96.49 -33.40
CA MET A 1 4.04 -95.62 -33.81
C MET A 1 3.88 -94.34 -33.02
N SER A 2 4.84 -94.10 -32.12
CA SER A 2 5.12 -92.83 -31.45
C SER A 2 4.06 -92.27 -30.49
N ASP A 3 4.15 -92.63 -29.21
CA ASP A 3 3.80 -91.71 -28.11
C ASP A 3 4.36 -92.21 -26.76
N GLN A 4 5.61 -91.90 -26.46
CA GLN A 4 6.21 -92.15 -25.15
C GLN A 4 7.48 -91.31 -24.96
N GLY A 5 7.30 -90.02 -24.71
CA GLY A 5 8.42 -89.08 -24.55
C GLY A 5 8.17 -87.83 -23.72
N ASP A 6 7.00 -87.66 -23.07
CA ASP A 6 6.62 -86.36 -22.49
C ASP A 6 6.73 -86.29 -20.95
N GLY A 7 7.06 -87.40 -20.26
CA GLY A 7 7.02 -87.46 -18.80
C GLY A 7 8.34 -87.13 -18.07
N GLN A 8 9.49 -87.23 -18.73
CA GLN A 8 10.79 -87.06 -18.07
C GLN A 8 11.30 -85.61 -18.06
N ASP A 9 10.87 -84.79 -19.03
CA ASP A 9 11.22 -83.37 -19.08
C ASP A 9 10.47 -82.57 -18.01
N GLU A 10 9.26 -83.00 -17.63
CA GLU A 10 8.46 -82.36 -16.58
C GLU A 10 9.07 -82.53 -15.17
N GLU A 11 9.67 -83.68 -14.88
CA GLU A 11 10.35 -83.92 -13.60
C GLU A 11 11.69 -83.18 -13.48
N GLN A 12 12.45 -83.06 -14.57
CA GLN A 12 13.68 -82.25 -14.58
C GLN A 12 13.37 -80.76 -14.40
N ALA A 13 12.31 -80.25 -15.04
CA ALA A 13 11.87 -78.87 -14.86
C ALA A 13 11.49 -78.56 -13.40
N LYS A 14 10.76 -79.46 -12.73
CA LYS A 14 10.35 -79.29 -11.32
C LYS A 14 11.55 -79.30 -10.34
N ARG A 15 12.62 -80.04 -10.64
CA ARG A 15 13.81 -80.14 -9.78
C ARG A 15 14.73 -78.93 -9.89
N TRP A 16 14.86 -78.33 -11.08
CA TRP A 16 15.67 -77.13 -11.28
C TRP A 16 15.03 -75.89 -10.61
N TRP A 17 13.70 -75.75 -10.68
CA TRP A 17 12.96 -74.64 -10.04
C TRP A 17 13.09 -74.61 -8.51
N ARG A 18 13.30 -75.75 -7.84
CA ARG A 18 13.49 -75.84 -6.38
C ARG A 18 14.89 -75.41 -5.90
N ARG A 19 15.87 -75.28 -6.79
CA ARG A 19 17.25 -74.87 -6.41
C ARG A 19 17.45 -73.36 -6.35
N ILE A 20 16.53 -72.58 -6.91
CA ILE A 20 16.58 -71.13 -6.84
C ILE A 20 15.99 -70.73 -5.47
N PRO A 21 16.72 -70.01 -4.61
CA PRO A 21 16.21 -69.55 -3.32
C PRO A 21 15.22 -68.38 -3.53
N TRP A 22 14.02 -68.68 -4.04
CA TRP A 22 12.97 -67.72 -4.36
C TRP A 22 12.66 -66.76 -3.20
N ILE A 23 12.73 -67.26 -1.96
CA ILE A 23 12.52 -66.46 -0.75
C ILE A 23 13.56 -65.33 -0.63
N ALA A 24 14.83 -65.61 -0.93
CA ALA A 24 15.89 -64.60 -0.85
C ALA A 24 15.71 -63.49 -1.91
N ILE A 25 15.26 -63.86 -3.12
CA ILE A 25 14.97 -62.91 -4.21
C ILE A 25 13.81 -61.98 -3.82
N CYS A 26 12.72 -62.53 -3.28
CA CYS A 26 11.56 -61.74 -2.83
C CYS A 26 11.92 -60.74 -1.72
N THR A 27 12.76 -61.13 -0.76
CA THR A 27 13.18 -60.25 0.34
C THR A 27 14.01 -59.07 -0.17
N VAL A 28 14.97 -59.32 -1.06
CA VAL A 28 15.78 -58.25 -1.67
C VAL A 28 14.90 -57.29 -2.47
N LEU A 29 13.97 -57.82 -3.25
CA LEU A 29 13.07 -57.01 -4.08
C LEU A 29 12.15 -56.14 -3.20
N THR A 30 11.63 -56.68 -2.10
CA THR A 30 10.81 -55.92 -1.13
C THR A 30 11.62 -54.80 -0.47
N ALA A 31 12.87 -55.06 -0.08
CA ALA A 31 13.75 -54.05 0.49
C ALA A 31 14.02 -52.91 -0.52
N LEU A 32 14.28 -53.24 -1.79
CA LEU A 32 14.49 -52.25 -2.86
C LEU A 32 13.23 -51.40 -3.11
N ILE A 33 12.04 -52.02 -3.13
CA ILE A 33 10.77 -51.29 -3.25
C ILE A 33 10.56 -50.34 -2.06
N GLY A 34 10.87 -50.77 -0.83
CA GLY A 34 10.79 -49.92 0.35
C GLY A 34 11.68 -48.68 0.26
N ILE A 35 12.94 -48.86 -0.16
CA ILE A 35 13.88 -47.75 -0.38
C ILE A 35 13.38 -46.81 -1.49
N ALA A 36 12.94 -47.37 -2.62
CA ALA A 36 12.42 -46.56 -3.73
C ALA A 36 11.18 -45.75 -3.33
N SER A 37 10.28 -46.33 -2.53
CA SER A 37 9.06 -45.65 -2.04
C SER A 37 9.40 -44.49 -1.09
N LEU A 38 10.38 -44.68 -0.21
CA LEU A 38 10.86 -43.61 0.68
C LEU A 38 11.53 -42.48 -0.11
N ALA A 39 12.36 -42.81 -1.11
CA ALA A 39 12.98 -41.82 -1.98
C ALA A 39 11.94 -41.01 -2.76
N PHE A 40 10.93 -41.68 -3.33
CA PHE A 40 9.83 -41.01 -4.05
C PHE A 40 9.02 -40.08 -3.12
N THR A 41 8.73 -40.52 -1.90
CA THR A 41 8.02 -39.70 -0.90
C THR A 41 8.83 -38.45 -0.52
N GLY A 42 10.15 -38.58 -0.37
CA GLY A 42 11.04 -37.45 -0.10
C GLY A 42 11.02 -36.42 -1.22
N VAL A 43 11.10 -36.87 -2.48
CA VAL A 43 11.02 -35.99 -3.66
C VAL A 43 9.67 -35.29 -3.74
N ALA A 44 8.57 -36.03 -3.56
CA ALA A 44 7.23 -35.46 -3.57
C ALA A 44 7.05 -34.38 -2.48
N THR A 45 7.60 -34.60 -1.28
CA THR A 45 7.56 -33.63 -0.18
C THR A 45 8.41 -32.39 -0.47
N PHE A 46 9.59 -32.58 -1.08
CA PHE A 46 10.47 -31.47 -1.46
C PHE A 46 9.80 -30.54 -2.47
N TYR A 47 9.24 -31.10 -3.56
CA TYR A 47 8.51 -30.30 -4.55
C TYR A 47 7.23 -29.69 -3.97
N GLY A 48 6.53 -30.40 -3.08
CA GLY A 48 5.36 -29.85 -2.38
C GLY A 48 5.71 -28.61 -1.55
N ALA A 49 6.87 -28.62 -0.86
CA ALA A 49 7.34 -27.47 -0.09
C ALA A 49 7.76 -26.27 -0.97
N GLU A 50 8.28 -26.53 -2.17
CA GLU A 50 8.66 -25.49 -3.13
C GLU A 50 7.45 -24.79 -3.74
N VAL A 51 6.43 -25.56 -4.16
CA VAL A 51 5.16 -25.01 -4.67
C VAL A 51 4.41 -24.21 -3.61
N ALA A 52 4.43 -24.65 -2.34
CA ALA A 52 3.80 -23.91 -1.25
C ALA A 52 4.47 -22.54 -1.00
N LYS A 53 5.79 -22.43 -1.23
CA LYS A 53 6.50 -21.15 -1.13
C LYS A 53 6.12 -20.22 -2.28
N ASP A 54 6.09 -20.74 -3.51
CA ASP A 54 5.72 -19.97 -4.70
C ASP A 54 4.30 -19.38 -4.60
N GLN A 55 3.33 -20.16 -4.10
CA GLN A 55 1.97 -19.66 -3.88
C GLN A 55 1.89 -18.55 -2.83
N LEU A 56 2.70 -18.64 -1.75
CA LEU A 56 2.74 -17.61 -0.72
C LEU A 56 3.36 -16.32 -1.25
N ASP A 57 4.41 -16.42 -2.06
CA ASP A 57 5.07 -15.26 -2.65
C ASP A 57 4.18 -14.59 -3.70
N GLN A 58 3.48 -15.37 -4.54
CA GLN A 58 2.46 -14.83 -5.46
C GLN A 58 1.32 -14.14 -4.72
N SER A 59 0.86 -14.71 -3.60
CA SER A 59 -0.22 -14.11 -2.79
C SER A 59 0.23 -12.78 -2.16
N ARG A 60 1.50 -12.67 -1.77
CA ARG A 60 2.06 -11.43 -1.23
C ARG A 60 2.18 -10.35 -2.30
N GLU A 61 2.67 -10.71 -3.48
CA GLU A 61 2.80 -9.76 -4.59
C GLU A 61 1.43 -9.21 -5.03
N GLN A 62 0.42 -10.08 -5.13
CA GLN A 62 -0.96 -9.65 -5.41
C GLN A 62 -1.53 -8.74 -4.32
N ALA A 63 -1.30 -9.05 -3.05
CA ALA A 63 -1.74 -8.19 -1.95
C ALA A 63 -1.06 -6.81 -1.98
N ASP A 64 0.24 -6.76 -2.29
CA ASP A 64 0.98 -5.51 -2.40
C ASP A 64 0.50 -4.67 -3.61
N GLU A 65 0.20 -5.33 -4.74
CA GLU A 65 -0.38 -4.67 -5.93
C GLU A 65 -1.78 -4.12 -5.65
N GLU A 66 -2.66 -4.88 -5.00
CA GLU A 66 -4.00 -4.42 -4.62
C GLU A 66 -3.94 -3.22 -3.68
N THR A 67 -3.02 -3.26 -2.70
CA THR A 67 -2.81 -2.17 -1.75
C THR A 67 -2.33 -0.90 -2.47
N ARG A 68 -1.33 -1.02 -3.36
CA ARG A 68 -0.87 0.11 -4.20
C ARG A 68 -1.96 0.63 -5.11
N TRP A 69 -2.76 -0.26 -5.68
CA TRP A 69 -3.85 0.12 -6.56
C TRP A 69 -4.94 0.89 -5.82
N GLN A 70 -5.31 0.47 -4.61
CA GLN A 70 -6.20 1.22 -3.74
C GLN A 70 -5.63 2.62 -3.44
N ALA A 71 -4.37 2.70 -3.00
CA ALA A 71 -3.72 3.97 -2.68
C ALA A 71 -3.60 4.90 -3.89
N SER A 72 -3.42 4.35 -5.10
CA SER A 72 -3.37 5.12 -6.35
C SER A 72 -4.67 5.88 -6.64
N ARG A 73 -5.81 5.43 -6.10
CA ARG A 73 -7.13 6.06 -6.25
C ARG A 73 -7.32 7.28 -5.36
N VAL A 74 -6.45 7.48 -4.38
CA VAL A 74 -6.42 8.72 -3.58
C VAL A 74 -5.54 9.73 -4.30
N THR A 75 -6.16 10.84 -4.71
CA THR A 75 -5.51 11.85 -5.54
C THR A 75 -5.80 13.24 -5.00
N TYR A 76 -4.95 14.21 -5.34
CA TYR A 76 -5.18 15.61 -5.05
C TYR A 76 -4.84 16.45 -6.28
N TRP A 77 -5.43 17.64 -6.39
CA TRP A 77 -5.05 18.63 -7.39
C TRP A 77 -5.37 20.04 -6.92
N ILE A 78 -4.75 21.03 -7.56
CA ILE A 78 -5.06 22.45 -7.36
C ILE A 78 -5.90 22.92 -8.55
N ASP A 79 -7.11 23.40 -8.28
CA ASP A 79 -7.90 24.15 -9.27
C ASP A 79 -7.52 25.63 -9.20
N ALA A 80 -6.51 26.01 -9.98
CA ALA A 80 -6.07 27.40 -10.13
C ALA A 80 -6.93 28.21 -11.12
N ALA A 81 -7.76 27.55 -11.94
CA ALA A 81 -8.56 28.20 -12.98
C ALA A 81 -9.87 28.78 -12.42
N SER A 82 -10.35 28.24 -11.31
CA SER A 82 -11.51 28.76 -10.59
C SER A 82 -11.32 30.20 -10.11
N ARG A 83 -12.43 30.94 -9.96
CA ARG A 83 -12.41 32.31 -9.40
C ARG A 83 -11.82 32.39 -7.99
N THR A 84 -11.85 31.27 -7.28
CA THR A 84 -11.30 31.15 -5.93
C THR A 84 -10.49 29.87 -5.92
N PRO A 85 -9.16 29.95 -6.09
CA PRO A 85 -8.31 28.78 -6.15
C PRO A 85 -8.64 27.83 -5.01
N SER A 86 -8.66 26.54 -5.30
CA SER A 86 -8.95 25.52 -4.29
C SER A 86 -8.08 24.30 -4.45
N VAL A 87 -7.81 23.65 -3.30
CA VAL A 87 -7.16 22.35 -3.26
C VAL A 87 -8.25 21.30 -3.12
N HIS A 88 -8.19 20.29 -3.97
CA HIS A 88 -9.09 19.15 -3.96
C HIS A 88 -8.32 17.94 -3.51
N ILE A 89 -8.89 17.17 -2.59
CA ILE A 89 -8.42 15.85 -2.17
C ILE A 89 -9.56 14.88 -2.43
N MET A 90 -9.34 13.83 -3.19
CA MET A 90 -10.37 12.90 -3.59
C MET A 90 -9.95 11.48 -3.27
N ASN A 91 -10.78 10.79 -2.48
CA ASN A 91 -10.70 9.35 -2.31
C ASN A 91 -11.65 8.72 -3.34
N ARG A 92 -11.11 8.08 -4.39
CA ARG A 92 -11.90 7.28 -5.34
C ARG A 92 -11.95 5.79 -4.97
N SER A 93 -11.36 5.41 -3.83
CA SER A 93 -11.46 4.05 -3.33
C SER A 93 -12.84 3.79 -2.72
N PRO A 94 -13.41 2.57 -2.86
CA PRO A 94 -14.55 2.13 -2.06
C PRO A 94 -14.21 2.00 -0.57
N ASP A 95 -12.93 2.06 -0.21
CA ASP A 95 -12.46 1.96 1.16
C ASP A 95 -12.11 3.34 1.75
N PRO A 96 -12.39 3.57 3.05
CA PRO A 96 -11.97 4.79 3.72
C PRO A 96 -10.46 4.87 3.83
N VAL A 97 -9.93 6.10 3.93
CA VAL A 97 -8.53 6.34 4.30
C VAL A 97 -8.46 7.23 5.52
N SER A 98 -7.48 6.98 6.38
CA SER A 98 -7.30 7.66 7.66
C SER A 98 -6.00 8.46 7.68
N GLN A 99 -5.79 9.23 8.75
CA GLN A 99 -4.64 10.11 8.97
C GLN A 99 -4.32 11.01 7.77
N VAL A 100 -5.35 11.42 7.02
CA VAL A 100 -5.19 12.26 5.85
C VAL A 100 -4.66 13.61 6.28
N SER A 101 -3.48 13.94 5.78
CA SER A 101 -2.80 15.19 6.08
C SER A 101 -2.08 15.72 4.84
N MET A 102 -2.02 17.04 4.72
CA MET A 102 -1.34 17.69 3.63
C MET A 102 -0.72 18.99 4.09
N ALA A 103 0.28 19.44 3.35
CA ALA A 103 0.82 20.77 3.52
C ALA A 103 1.03 21.40 2.15
N PHE A 104 0.60 22.64 2.02
CA PHE A 104 0.74 23.42 0.80
C PHE A 104 1.20 24.84 1.09
N PHE A 105 1.88 25.43 0.12
CA PHE A 105 2.30 26.81 0.19
C PHE A 105 1.30 27.71 -0.53
N VAL A 106 1.10 28.89 0.03
CA VAL A 106 0.39 29.99 -0.62
C VAL A 106 1.36 31.15 -0.72
N ARG A 107 1.61 31.63 -1.93
CA ARG A 107 2.42 32.82 -2.15
C ARG A 107 1.52 34.05 -2.14
N LEU A 108 1.92 35.05 -1.36
CA LEU A 108 1.21 36.32 -1.27
C LEU A 108 1.49 37.20 -2.51
N PRO A 109 0.58 38.13 -2.87
CA PRO A 109 0.75 39.02 -4.02
C PRO A 109 2.01 39.91 -3.97
N ASP A 110 2.53 40.17 -2.77
CA ASP A 110 3.77 40.92 -2.57
C ASP A 110 5.02 40.14 -2.97
N GLY A 111 4.91 38.82 -3.16
CA GLY A 111 5.96 37.92 -3.65
C GLY A 111 7.08 37.64 -2.65
N GLU A 112 7.07 38.28 -1.48
CA GLU A 112 8.16 38.16 -0.49
C GLU A 112 7.94 37.01 0.49
N GLN A 113 6.71 36.53 0.66
CA GLN A 113 6.36 35.58 1.70
C GLN A 113 5.54 34.40 1.16
N ASN A 114 5.99 33.19 1.53
CA ASN A 114 5.22 31.97 1.40
C ASN A 114 4.56 31.65 2.74
N LEU A 115 3.26 31.37 2.72
CA LEU A 115 2.51 30.87 3.86
C LEU A 115 2.46 29.34 3.76
N LEU A 116 2.83 28.61 4.82
CA LEU A 116 2.55 27.18 4.88
C LEU A 116 1.20 26.96 5.56
N PHE A 117 0.35 26.18 4.91
CA PHE A 117 -0.90 25.66 5.46
C PHE A 117 -0.82 24.15 5.64
N PRO A 118 -0.51 23.67 6.85
CA PRO A 118 -0.72 22.28 7.22
C PRO A 118 -2.22 22.05 7.46
N VAL A 119 -2.74 20.98 6.88
CA VAL A 119 -4.14 20.56 7.00
C VAL A 119 -4.16 19.10 7.41
N ALA A 120 -4.88 18.78 8.49
CA ALA A 120 -5.12 17.43 8.97
C ALA A 120 -6.62 17.18 9.03
N VAL A 121 -7.10 16.26 8.19
CA VAL A 121 -8.53 15.95 8.02
C VAL A 121 -8.96 14.82 8.95
N GLY A 122 -8.03 13.89 9.23
CA GLY A 122 -8.28 12.73 10.08
C GLY A 122 -8.80 11.54 9.28
N GLU A 123 -9.99 11.61 8.69
CA GLU A 123 -10.56 10.52 7.89
C GLU A 123 -11.21 11.07 6.62
N LEU A 124 -10.98 10.40 5.49
CA LEU A 124 -11.61 10.70 4.21
C LEU A 124 -12.47 9.51 3.78
N PRO A 125 -13.81 9.65 3.83
CA PRO A 125 -14.74 8.56 3.51
C PRO A 125 -14.55 7.98 2.10
N PRO A 126 -15.06 6.77 1.84
CA PRO A 126 -15.09 6.19 0.50
C PRO A 126 -15.71 7.14 -0.51
N CYS A 127 -15.15 7.17 -1.71
CA CYS A 127 -15.74 7.88 -2.84
C CYS A 127 -16.16 9.31 -2.48
N SER A 128 -15.25 10.06 -1.88
CA SER A 128 -15.51 11.41 -1.40
C SER A 128 -14.46 12.40 -1.88
N GLU A 129 -14.86 13.65 -1.99
CA GLU A 129 -14.00 14.76 -2.34
C GLU A 129 -14.06 15.80 -1.22
N LEU A 130 -12.89 16.15 -0.70
CA LEU A 130 -12.67 17.28 0.17
C LEU A 130 -12.17 18.47 -0.66
N VAL A 131 -12.83 19.61 -0.51
CA VAL A 131 -12.42 20.87 -1.17
C VAL A 131 -12.03 21.91 -0.14
N ILE A 132 -10.80 22.40 -0.24
CA ILE A 132 -10.24 23.47 0.60
C ILE A 132 -10.11 24.73 -0.26
N SER A 133 -11.01 25.69 -0.05
CA SER A 133 -10.98 26.97 -0.76
C SER A 133 -9.94 27.92 -0.17
N MET A 134 -9.23 28.67 -1.02
CA MET A 134 -8.35 29.77 -0.59
C MET A 134 -9.07 30.77 0.32
N SER A 135 -10.38 30.98 0.13
CA SER A 135 -11.18 31.89 0.96
C SER A 135 -11.41 31.39 2.40
N ALA A 136 -11.27 30.09 2.65
CA ALA A 136 -11.37 29.48 3.97
C ALA A 136 -10.04 29.51 4.74
N LEU A 137 -8.95 29.92 4.07
CA LEU A 137 -7.63 29.98 4.66
C LEU A 137 -7.46 31.26 5.48
N ARG A 138 -6.94 31.08 6.68
CA ARG A 138 -6.62 32.16 7.62
C ARG A 138 -5.17 32.02 8.07
N TYR A 139 -4.49 33.13 8.27
CA TYR A 139 -3.12 33.11 8.81
C TYR A 139 -2.97 34.21 9.86
N SER A 140 -1.93 34.11 10.68
CA SER A 140 -1.58 35.16 11.63
C SER A 140 -0.22 35.74 11.31
N LYS A 141 -0.12 37.06 11.39
CA LYS A 141 1.17 37.73 11.35
C LYS A 141 1.81 37.70 12.75
N GLY A 142 2.72 36.76 12.98
CA GLY A 142 3.81 36.96 13.94
C GLY A 142 4.39 35.65 14.45
N THR A 143 3.69 34.56 14.15
CA THR A 143 4.09 33.20 14.48
C THR A 143 5.06 32.71 13.41
N ALA A 144 6.32 33.13 13.52
CA ALA A 144 7.41 32.42 12.88
C ALA A 144 7.34 30.95 13.32
N TRP A 145 7.60 30.04 12.40
CA TRP A 145 7.74 28.62 12.70
C TRP A 145 8.61 28.42 13.95
N ASN A 146 8.03 27.81 14.99
CA ASN A 146 8.82 27.20 16.05
C ASN A 146 8.72 25.68 15.90
N LYS A 147 9.80 24.96 16.20
CA LYS A 147 9.84 23.49 16.07
C LYS A 147 9.02 22.78 17.16
N GLU A 148 8.28 23.50 18.00
CA GLU A 148 7.58 22.96 19.16
C GLU A 148 6.04 22.95 18.97
N SER A 149 5.51 23.66 17.97
CA SER A 149 4.06 23.79 17.70
C SER A 149 3.48 22.74 16.73
N TRP A 150 4.20 21.65 16.46
CA TRP A 150 3.81 20.58 15.51
C TRP A 150 2.60 19.73 15.91
N TYR A 151 2.02 19.96 17.08
CA TYR A 151 0.78 19.28 17.43
C TYR A 151 -0.38 19.93 16.65
N PHE A 152 -0.51 19.52 15.39
CA PHE A 152 -1.71 19.75 14.63
C PHE A 152 -2.84 19.09 15.39
N PRO A 153 -3.86 19.84 15.79
CA PRO A 153 -5.03 19.19 16.30
C PRO A 153 -5.68 18.42 15.15
N VAL A 154 -5.55 17.10 15.20
CA VAL A 154 -6.45 16.18 14.51
C VAL A 154 -7.88 16.61 14.85
N ALA A 155 -8.74 16.67 13.84
CA ALA A 155 -10.14 17.11 13.93
C ALA A 155 -10.76 16.75 15.30
N GLY A 156 -11.00 17.76 16.14
CA GLY A 156 -11.62 17.57 17.47
C GLY A 156 -11.02 18.37 18.63
N ARG A 157 -9.77 18.87 18.53
CA ARG A 157 -9.21 19.80 19.55
C ARG A 157 -8.83 21.13 18.92
N THR A 158 -9.70 22.12 18.86
CA THR A 158 -9.31 23.48 18.43
C THR A 158 -8.28 24.08 19.40
N THR A 159 -6.99 23.80 19.24
CA THR A 159 -5.93 24.67 19.74
C THR A 159 -5.95 25.87 18.80
N SER A 160 -6.68 26.89 19.25
CA SER A 160 -6.91 28.14 18.54
C SER A 160 -5.59 28.89 18.38
N LEU A 161 -4.79 28.55 17.37
CA LEU A 161 -3.95 29.56 16.74
C LEU A 161 -4.94 30.58 16.18
N VAL A 162 -4.95 31.78 16.77
CA VAL A 162 -5.87 32.85 16.37
C VAL A 162 -5.41 33.37 15.01
N ALA A 163 -5.75 32.63 13.96
CA ALA A 163 -5.56 33.05 12.59
C ALA A 163 -6.59 34.15 12.30
N ASP A 164 -6.13 35.40 12.30
CA ASP A 164 -6.97 36.60 12.24
C ASP A 164 -7.11 37.18 10.83
N GLN A 165 -6.17 36.87 9.93
CA GLN A 165 -6.12 37.44 8.59
C GLN A 165 -6.60 36.46 7.53
N SER A 166 -7.50 36.90 6.64
CA SER A 166 -7.77 36.20 5.38
C SER A 166 -6.57 36.27 4.46
N VAL A 167 -6.33 35.20 3.71
CA VAL A 167 -5.45 35.26 2.55
C VAL A 167 -5.96 36.35 1.58
N PRO A 168 -5.10 37.31 1.18
CA PRO A 168 -5.50 38.40 0.30
C PRO A 168 -5.87 37.91 -1.10
N HIS A 169 -6.73 38.68 -1.79
CA HIS A 169 -7.04 38.43 -3.18
C HIS A 169 -5.77 38.49 -4.05
N GLY A 170 -5.65 37.59 -5.02
CA GLY A 170 -4.48 37.48 -5.90
C GLY A 170 -3.35 36.61 -5.36
N ALA A 171 -3.47 36.03 -4.16
CA ALA A 171 -2.59 34.96 -3.72
C ALA A 171 -2.82 33.69 -4.54
N TRP A 172 -1.78 32.86 -4.69
CA TRP A 172 -1.84 31.60 -5.44
C TRP A 172 -1.17 30.47 -4.68
N PHE A 173 -1.58 29.23 -4.98
CA PHE A 173 -0.90 28.06 -4.47
C PHE A 173 0.45 27.88 -5.15
N ASP A 174 1.48 27.67 -4.34
CA ASP A 174 2.87 27.49 -4.78
C ASP A 174 3.28 26.03 -4.57
N GLY A 175 2.52 25.12 -5.19
CA GLY A 175 2.68 23.68 -5.09
C GLY A 175 2.05 23.05 -3.84
N VAL A 176 1.87 21.74 -3.91
CA VAL A 176 1.57 20.87 -2.75
C VAL A 176 2.79 19.98 -2.57
N PRO A 177 3.75 20.37 -1.73
CA PRO A 177 4.95 19.58 -1.50
C PRO A 177 4.63 18.22 -0.90
N ARG A 178 3.47 18.05 -0.23
CA ARG A 178 3.21 16.83 0.52
C ARG A 178 1.75 16.51 0.80
N PHE A 179 1.38 15.26 0.52
CA PHE A 179 0.13 14.62 0.88
C PHE A 179 0.40 13.25 1.51
N ASP A 180 -0.06 13.01 2.73
CA ASP A 180 0.10 11.74 3.43
C ASP A 180 -1.27 11.19 3.83
N PHE A 181 -1.42 9.88 3.78
CA PHE A 181 -2.63 9.18 4.24
C PHE A 181 -2.30 7.73 4.62
N VAL A 182 -3.19 7.11 5.39
CA VAL A 182 -3.14 5.70 5.79
C VAL A 182 -4.31 4.98 5.14
N ASP A 183 -4.03 3.89 4.44
CA ASP A 183 -5.08 3.09 3.83
C ASP A 183 -5.86 2.24 4.86
N ARG A 184 -6.72 1.34 4.38
CA ARG A 184 -7.56 0.51 5.26
C ARG A 184 -6.75 -0.58 5.98
N GLU A 185 -5.63 -1.00 5.39
CA GLU A 185 -4.74 -2.04 5.93
C GLU A 185 -3.72 -1.44 6.91
N GLY A 186 -3.72 -0.11 7.08
CA GLY A 186 -2.82 0.60 7.98
C GLY A 186 -1.48 0.94 7.34
N VAL A 187 -1.35 0.86 6.01
CA VAL A 187 -0.12 1.22 5.29
C VAL A 187 -0.09 2.74 5.10
N ASP A 188 1.01 3.35 5.52
CA ASP A 188 1.28 4.77 5.31
C ASP A 188 1.71 5.03 3.86
N TRP A 189 1.04 5.96 3.21
CA TRP A 189 1.31 6.40 1.85
C TRP A 189 1.68 7.88 1.82
N ASN A 190 2.67 8.21 1.01
CA ASN A 190 3.01 9.58 0.67
C ASN A 190 2.78 9.81 -0.83
N ARG A 191 2.21 10.96 -1.17
CA ARG A 191 2.22 11.47 -2.53
C ARG A 191 2.94 12.82 -2.59
N SER A 192 3.98 12.88 -3.40
CA SER A 192 4.74 14.09 -3.69
C SER A 192 4.96 14.20 -5.19
N ASP A 193 4.73 15.39 -5.76
CA ASP A 193 4.88 15.66 -7.21
C ASP A 193 4.16 14.65 -8.16
N GLY A 194 3.10 14.00 -7.65
CA GLY A 194 2.32 13.02 -8.41
C GLY A 194 2.76 11.57 -8.21
N ASP A 195 3.95 11.33 -7.67
CA ASP A 195 4.45 9.99 -7.37
C ASP A 195 3.89 9.47 -6.05
N LEU A 196 3.57 8.17 -6.01
CA LEU A 196 3.05 7.48 -4.83
C LEU A 196 4.16 6.61 -4.24
N GLU A 197 4.54 6.90 -3.01
CA GLU A 197 5.62 6.22 -2.30
C GLU A 197 5.10 5.55 -1.02
N LEU A 198 5.69 4.39 -0.71
CA LEU A 198 5.48 3.69 0.56
C LEU A 198 6.21 4.44 1.69
N GLY A 199 5.50 4.69 2.78
CA GLY A 199 6.03 5.35 3.96
C GLY A 199 5.70 6.84 3.97
N GLY A 200 4.86 7.23 4.92
CA GLY A 200 4.74 8.62 5.33
C GLY A 200 5.80 8.91 6.38
N TYR A 201 6.70 9.86 6.11
CA TYR A 201 7.43 10.53 7.20
C TYR A 201 6.42 11.36 8.00
N GLY A 202 5.48 10.75 8.74
CA GLY A 202 4.39 11.48 9.40
C GLY A 202 4.94 12.78 9.98
N PHE A 203 4.25 13.92 9.77
CA PHE A 203 4.77 15.30 9.84
C PHE A 203 5.88 15.59 10.90
N ASN A 204 5.91 14.82 11.98
CA ASN A 204 6.90 14.79 13.06
C ASN A 204 8.29 14.17 12.76
N SER A 205 8.53 13.45 11.67
CA SER A 205 9.67 12.51 11.58
C SER A 205 10.79 12.85 10.58
N GLY A 206 10.78 14.01 9.92
CA GLY A 206 11.90 14.38 9.03
C GLY A 206 12.11 15.89 8.88
N PRO A 207 13.37 16.35 8.65
CA PRO A 207 13.68 17.70 8.21
C PRO A 207 13.29 17.86 6.73
N LEU A 208 12.01 17.67 6.42
CA LEU A 208 11.47 17.78 5.05
C LEU A 208 11.39 19.20 4.53
N TRP A 209 11.82 20.15 5.35
CA TRP A 209 11.80 21.56 5.02
C TRP A 209 13.16 22.12 5.40
N GLY A 210 14.01 22.36 4.40
CA GLY A 210 15.21 23.16 4.59
C GLY A 210 14.89 24.61 4.99
N ASP A 211 15.79 25.53 4.69
CA ASP A 211 15.66 26.96 5.05
C ASP A 211 14.36 27.64 4.59
N THR A 212 13.64 27.06 3.63
CA THR A 212 12.39 27.59 3.07
C THR A 212 11.24 27.61 4.08
N ALA A 213 11.07 26.59 4.93
CA ALA A 213 10.02 26.64 5.96
C ALA A 213 10.37 27.57 7.12
N ALA A 214 11.67 27.78 7.40
CA ALA A 214 12.11 28.71 8.44
C ALA A 214 11.65 30.16 8.18
N LYS A 215 11.26 30.49 6.94
CA LYS A 215 10.76 31.81 6.53
C LYS A 215 9.26 31.86 6.25
N ALA A 216 8.57 30.73 6.31
CA ALA A 216 7.14 30.71 6.06
C ALA A 216 6.35 31.18 7.29
N TRP A 217 5.12 31.66 7.09
CA TRP A 217 4.19 31.88 8.20
C TRP A 217 3.22 30.72 8.21
N VAL A 218 2.80 30.30 9.41
CA VAL A 218 1.85 29.20 9.55
C VAL A 218 0.44 29.75 9.46
N GLY A 219 -0.33 29.22 8.51
CA GLY A 219 -1.75 29.44 8.40
C GLY A 219 -2.56 28.22 8.86
N GLN A 220 -3.84 28.44 9.11
CA GLN A 220 -4.82 27.41 9.43
C GLN A 220 -5.98 27.50 8.43
N ALA A 221 -6.44 26.35 7.94
CA ALA A 221 -7.72 26.27 7.25
C ALA A 221 -8.84 26.34 8.29
N MET A 222 -9.62 27.43 8.29
CA MET A 222 -10.80 27.56 9.15
C MET A 222 -12.06 27.31 8.32
N GLY A 223 -12.66 26.13 8.47
CA GLY A 223 -14.07 25.88 8.15
C GLY A 223 -14.53 26.26 6.74
N THR A 224 -14.56 25.29 5.85
CA THR A 224 -15.74 24.79 5.13
C THR A 224 -15.23 23.68 4.23
N GLU A 225 -14.74 22.64 4.88
CA GLU A 225 -14.50 21.36 4.25
C GLU A 225 -15.84 20.90 3.69
N ARG A 226 -16.04 21.12 2.40
CA ARG A 226 -17.21 20.56 1.71
C ARG A 226 -16.80 19.17 1.31
N LEU A 227 -17.19 18.21 2.14
CA LEU A 227 -17.19 16.82 1.73
C LEU A 227 -18.30 16.65 0.69
N LYS A 228 -17.92 16.35 -0.54
CA LYS A 228 -18.85 15.95 -1.60
C LYS A 228 -18.76 14.45 -1.77
N THR A 229 -19.89 13.83 -2.10
CA THR A 229 -19.87 12.47 -2.64
C THR A 229 -19.27 12.53 -4.03
N ALA A 230 -18.28 11.69 -4.26
CA ALA A 230 -17.57 11.51 -5.50
C ALA A 230 -17.99 10.18 -6.15
N PHE A 231 -17.84 10.09 -7.46
CA PHE A 231 -18.11 8.84 -8.17
C PHE A 231 -16.95 7.87 -7.93
N CYS A 232 -17.24 6.64 -7.46
CA CYS A 232 -16.22 5.61 -7.21
C CYS A 232 -15.57 5.08 -8.49
N GLY A 233 -16.12 5.40 -9.66
CA GLY A 233 -15.77 4.71 -10.89
C GLY A 233 -16.25 3.26 -10.81
N ASP A 234 -17.46 2.98 -11.30
CA ASP A 234 -17.73 1.60 -11.71
C ASP A 234 -16.77 1.28 -12.86
N GLU A 235 -16.22 0.08 -12.81
CA GLU A 235 -15.21 -0.50 -13.70
C GLU A 235 -15.37 0.02 -15.14
N ALA A 236 -14.28 0.50 -15.73
CA ALA A 236 -14.21 0.62 -17.17
C ALA A 236 -14.40 -0.78 -17.77
N THR A 237 -15.63 -1.11 -18.13
CA THR A 237 -16.00 -2.27 -18.95
C THR A 237 -15.34 -2.21 -20.32
#